data_AF-A0A7Y2JZG4-F1
#
_entry.id   AF-A0A7Y2JZG4-F1
#
_cell.length_a   1.000
_cell.length_b   1.000
_cell.length_c   1.000
_cell.angle_alpha   90.00
_cell.angle_beta   90.00
_cell.angle_gamma   90.00
#
_symmetry.space_group_name_H-M   'P 1'
#
loop_
_entity.id
_entity.type
_entity.pdbx_description
1 polymer ?
#
loop_
_entity_poly.entity_id
_entity_poly.type
_entity_poly.pdbx_seq_one_letter_code
_entity_poly.pdbx_strand_id
1 'polypeptide(L)' 'MKAGPQRYRHYKGGVYELVCEAVLEADHTPVMVYRGADGKVWVRPRDAFFETVTVDGVVLPRFAPLDTPPDTLNA' A
#
# COMPACT_ATOMS: atom_id res chain seq x y z
N MET A 1 3.30 22.39 -2.35
CA MET A 1 2.76 21.62 -1.22
C MET A 1 3.36 20.22 -1.30
N LYS A 2 3.99 19.70 -0.23
CA LYS A 2 4.34 18.27 -0.20
C LYS A 2 3.04 17.49 -0.02
N ALA A 3 2.79 16.51 -0.89
CA ALA A 3 1.74 15.54 -0.65
C ALA A 3 1.98 14.91 0.74
N GLY A 4 0.91 14.74 1.51
CA GLY A 4 0.99 14.03 2.79
C GLY A 4 1.47 12.59 2.59
N PRO A 5 1.86 11.91 3.67
CA PRO A 5 2.27 10.51 3.60
C PRO A 5 1.16 9.66 2.99
N GLN A 6 1.47 8.82 2.01
CA GLN A 6 0.50 7.92 1.39
C GLN A 6 0.16 6.80 2.39
N ARG A 7 -1.10 6.72 2.82
CA ARG A 7 -1.54 5.70 3.77
C ARG A 7 -2.43 4.67 3.10
N TYR A 8 -2.33 3.44 3.57
CA TYR A 8 -3.08 2.29 3.09
C TYR A 8 -3.73 1.56 4.26
N ARG A 9 -4.93 1.04 4.04
CA ARG A 9 -5.62 0.13 4.97
C ARG A 9 -5.59 -1.29 4.43
N HIS A 10 -4.99 -2.18 5.20
CA HIS A 10 -5.05 -3.60 4.93
C HIS A 10 -6.48 -4.11 5.16
N TYR A 11 -6.94 -5.10 4.39
CA TYR A 11 -8.29 -5.64 4.55
C TYR A 11 -8.62 -6.17 5.96
N LYS A 12 -7.60 -6.56 6.73
CA LYS A 12 -7.74 -6.94 8.15
C LYS A 12 -7.86 -5.75 9.12
N GLY A 13 -7.94 -4.52 8.61
CA GLY A 13 -8.16 -3.30 9.38
C GLY A 13 -6.90 -2.49 9.73
N GLY A 14 -5.70 -3.07 9.66
CA GLY A 14 -4.45 -2.37 9.97
C GLY A 14 -4.17 -1.21 9.01
N VAL A 15 -3.73 -0.06 9.55
CA VAL A 15 -3.33 1.11 8.77
C VAL A 15 -1.81 1.19 8.70
N TYR A 16 -1.31 1.45 7.50
CA TYR A 16 0.10 1.49 7.18
C TYR A 16 0.45 2.74 6.38
N GLU A 17 1.60 3.32 6.69
CA GLU A 17 2.20 4.41 5.95
C GLU A 17 3.17 3.85 4.91
N LEU A 18 3.03 4.23 3.64
CA LEU A 18 4.01 3.90 2.63
C LEU A 18 5.26 4.76 2.81
N VAL A 19 6.40 4.12 3.03
CA VAL A 19 7.69 4.80 3.22
C VAL A 19 8.32 5.06 1.85
N CYS A 20 8.49 4.01 1.05
CA CYS A 20 8.98 4.09 -0.31
C CYS A 20 8.73 2.79 -1.10
N GLU A 21 8.92 2.88 -2.41
CA GLU A 21 9.21 1.72 -3.24
C GLU A 21 10.72 1.50 -3.30
N ALA A 22 11.14 0.24 -3.27
CA ALA A 22 12.54 -0.16 -3.39
C ALA A 22 12.66 -1.34 -4.37
N VAL A 23 13.90 -1.69 -4.71
CA VAL A 23 14.23 -2.84 -5.55
C VAL A 23 14.99 -3.84 -4.70
N LEU A 24 14.51 -5.08 -4.65
CA LEU A 24 15.21 -6.16 -3.95
C LEU A 24 16.47 -6.52 -4.73
N GLU A 25 17.65 -6.41 -4.12
CA GLU A 25 18.93 -6.61 -4.82
C GLU A 25 19.11 -8.04 -5.35
N ALA A 26 18.63 -9.03 -4.61
CA ALA A 26 18.82 -10.45 -4.92
C ALA A 26 18.25 -10.87 -6.29
N ASP A 27 17.13 -10.28 -6.71
CA ASP A 27 16.39 -10.68 -7.91
C ASP A 27 15.76 -9.51 -8.69
N HIS A 28 16.04 -8.27 -8.27
CA HIS A 28 15.48 -7.04 -8.81
C HIS A 28 13.95 -6.91 -8.72
N THR A 29 13.30 -7.70 -7.85
CA THR A 29 11.85 -7.58 -7.63
C THR A 29 11.51 -6.21 -7.01
N PRO A 30 10.56 -5.45 -7.59
CA PRO A 30 10.04 -4.24 -6.96
C PRO A 30 9.30 -4.59 -5.66
N VAL A 31 9.60 -3.85 -4.59
CA VAL A 31 9.01 -4.07 -3.26
C VAL A 31 8.48 -2.76 -2.66
N MET A 32 7.40 -2.87 -1.88
CA MET A 32 6.89 -1.77 -1.06
C MET A 32 7.46 -1.86 0.34
N VAL A 33 8.05 -0.75 0.81
CA VAL A 33 8.49 -0.56 2.19
C VAL A 33 7.47 0.31 2.90
N TYR A 34 6.88 -0.21 3.98
CA TYR A 34 5.79 0.47 4.68
C TYR A 34 5.88 0.25 6.18
N ARG A 35 5.30 1.19 6.94
CA ARG A 35 5.39 1.23 8.41
C ARG A 35 4.01 1.09 9.03
N GLY A 36 3.90 0.19 10.02
CA GLY A 36 2.70 0.04 10.84
C GLY A 36 2.62 1.09 11.94
N ALA A 37 1.44 1.22 12.55
CA ALA A 37 1.23 2.10 13.71
C ALA A 37 2.08 1.72 14.94
N ASP A 38 2.54 0.46 15.01
CA ASP A 38 3.46 -0.05 16.03
C ASP A 38 4.94 0.34 15.76
N GLY A 39 5.21 1.10 14.70
CA GLY A 39 6.54 1.53 14.29
C GLY A 39 7.35 0.47 13.54
N LYS A 40 6.84 -0.76 13.39
CA LYS A 40 7.53 -1.80 12.61
C LYS A 40 7.49 -1.48 11.13
N VAL A 41 8.63 -1.72 10.47
CA VAL A 41 8.78 -1.56 9.03
C VAL A 41 8.74 -2.93 8.37
N TRP A 42 7.93 -3.03 7.33
CA TRP A 42 7.67 -4.25 6.58
C TRP A 42 8.10 -4.06 5.12
N VAL A 43 8.45 -5.17 4.48
CA VAL A 43 8.73 -5.25 3.05
C VAL A 43 7.83 -6.31 2.42
N ARG A 44 7.32 -6.04 1.22
CA ARG A 44 6.51 -6.98 0.44
C ARG A 44 6.69 -6.72 -1.05
N PRO A 45 6.66 -7.75 -1.93
CA PRO A 45 6.61 -7.53 -3.37
C PRO A 45 5.50 -6.55 -3.77
N ARG A 46 5.79 -5.67 -4.72
CA ARG A 46 4.86 -4.65 -5.23
C ARG A 46 3.54 -5.27 -5.66
N ASP A 47 3.61 -6.30 -6.49
CA ASP A 47 2.42 -6.97 -7.04
C ASP A 47 1.57 -7.55 -5.92
N ALA A 48 2.21 -8.19 -4.93
CA ALA A 48 1.53 -8.74 -3.76
C ALA A 48 0.99 -7.68 -2.80
N PHE A 49 1.45 -6.43 -2.88
CA PHE A 49 0.92 -5.30 -2.12
C PHE A 49 -0.33 -4.72 -2.79
N PHE A 50 -0.29 -4.52 -4.11
CA PHE A 50 -1.41 -3.96 -4.89
C PHE A 50 -2.43 -5.02 -5.38
N GLU A 51 -2.20 -6.29 -5.06
CA GLU A 51 -3.09 -7.39 -5.38
C GLU A 51 -4.51 -7.19 -4.79
N THR A 52 -5.50 -7.80 -5.44
CA THR A 52 -6.83 -8.00 -4.83
C THR A 52 -6.91 -9.36 -4.14
N VAL A 53 -7.74 -9.45 -3.11
CA VAL A 53 -8.00 -10.68 -2.37
C VAL A 53 -9.50 -10.91 -2.28
N THR A 54 -9.88 -12.19 -2.26
CA THR A 54 -11.26 -12.58 -1.96
C THR A 54 -11.41 -12.82 -0.47
N VAL A 55 -12.25 -12.05 0.20
CA VAL A 55 -12.59 -12.19 1.62
C VAL A 55 -14.11 -12.29 1.72
N ASP A 56 -14.61 -13.37 2.31
CA ASP A 56 -16.05 -13.63 2.46
C ASP A 56 -16.84 -13.51 1.13
N GLY A 57 -16.24 -13.96 0.03
CA GLY A 57 -16.84 -13.90 -1.32
C GLY A 57 -16.75 -12.53 -2.00
N VAL A 58 -16.16 -11.52 -1.36
CA VAL A 58 -15.97 -10.18 -1.92
C VAL A 58 -14.52 -10.00 -2.37
N VAL A 59 -14.33 -9.55 -3.61
CA VAL A 59 -13.01 -9.18 -4.15
C VAL A 59 -12.70 -7.74 -3.80
N LEU A 60 -11.59 -7.49 -3.11
CA LEU A 60 -11.18 -6.16 -2.67
C LEU A 60 -9.65 -6.00 -2.65
N PRO A 61 -9.11 -4.77 -2.73
CA PRO A 61 -7.67 -4.54 -2.67
C PRO A 61 -7.09 -5.04 -1.34
N ARG A 62 -5.96 -5.76 -1.37
CA ARG A 62 -5.26 -6.18 -0.16
C ARG A 62 -4.93 -4.99 0.73
N PHE A 63 -4.48 -3.90 0.11
CA PHE A 63 -4.19 -2.61 0.71
C PHE A 63 -4.95 -1.51 -0.05
N ALA A 64 -6.00 -0.96 0.55
CA ALA A 64 -6.78 0.13 -0.04
C ALA A 64 -6.15 1.49 0.32
N PRO A 65 -5.94 2.41 -0.63
CA PRO A 65 -5.46 3.76 -0.32
C PRO A 65 -6.47 4.51 0.56
N LEU A 66 -5.97 5.23 1.56
CA LEU A 66 -6.78 6.08 2.44
C LEU A 66 -6.80 7.54 1.99
N ASP A 67 -5.74 7.97 1.33
CA ASP A 67 -5.55 9.32 0.84
C ASP A 67 -5.63 9.29 -0.69
N THR A 68 -6.82 9.01 -1.23
CA THR A 68 -7.08 9.24 -2.65
C THR A 68 -7.13 10.76 -2.84
N PRO A 69 -6.24 11.38 -3.64
CA PRO A 69 -6.45 12.78 -4.02
C PRO A 69 -7.83 12.87 -4.69
N PRO A 70 -8.62 13.93 -4.44
CA PRO A 70 -9.90 14.10 -5.11
C PRO A 70 -9.67 13.98 -6.61
N ASP A 71 -10.47 13.12 -7.26
CA ASP A 71 -10.47 12.86 -8.70
C ASP A 71 -10.20 14.14 -9.48
N THR A 72 -9.02 14.29 -10.09
CA THR A 72 -8.80 15.24 -11.18
C THR A 72 -9.35 14.63 -12.47
N LEU A 73 -10.66 14.37 -12.48
CA LEU A 73 -11.43 14.14 -13.70
C LEU A 73 -12.56 15.16 -13.70
N ASN A 74 -12.21 16.40 -14.06
CA ASN A 74 -13.06 17.45 -14.63
C ASN A 74 -12.27 18.77 -14.65
N ALA A 75 -11.46 18.98 -15.70
CA ALA A 75 -11.02 20.29 -16.17
C ALA A 75 -10.90 20.23 -17.69
#